data_AF-A0A2E5K475-F1
#
_entry.id   AF-A0A2E5K475-F1
#
_cell.length_a   1.000
_cell.length_b   1.000
_cell.length_c   1.000
_cell.angle_alpha   90.00
_cell.angle_beta   90.00
_cell.angle_gamma   90.00
#
_symmetry.space_group_name_H-M   'P 1'
#
loop_
_entity.id
_entity.type
_entity.pdbx_description
1 polymer ?
#
loop_
_entity_poly.entity_id
_entity_poly.type
_entity_poly.pdbx_seq_one_letter_code
_entity_poly.pdbx_strand_id
1 'polypeptide(L)'
;MILNTKQITVQVGLFSLLGIMTSVQSAQVLNQARTTLEQWVETRQIIAQERTTWLAEEVTLNESIEFLKTEIKSLDEAIADAENNISTAGEDQKLLEGDIATNEDALSVIAAAIPTFEKRILELSSIFPAVLQEKVATLMRRIPDPNSDREVTVTYEDRIQTIISVLQNIEYFNKVVTLSSELRESDGEVSEVKTLYLGFGQAYFVDEGQTIAGYGYPVVGKGWEWVDMPDIAEAIYTSVLVFDNRKPAVFVNVPVAIQE
;
A
#
# COMPACT_ATOMS: atom_id res chain seq x y z
N MET A 1 -47.15 79.54 -125.85
CA MET A 1 -45.70 79.37 -125.98
C MET A 1 -45.19 78.89 -124.62
N ILE A 2 -44.33 77.86 -124.60
CA ILE A 2 -44.24 76.80 -123.58
C ILE A 2 -43.23 77.13 -122.45
N LEU A 3 -43.40 76.48 -121.27
CA LEU A 3 -42.46 76.17 -120.14
C LEU A 3 -42.33 77.24 -119.01
N ASN A 4 -42.20 76.93 -117.70
CA ASN A 4 -41.93 75.68 -116.96
C ASN A 4 -42.37 75.76 -115.47
N THR A 5 -42.61 74.62 -114.86
CA THR A 5 -43.16 74.36 -113.51
C THR A 5 -42.15 73.50 -112.71
N LYS A 6 -41.86 73.83 -111.44
CA LYS A 6 -41.38 72.96 -110.32
C LYS A 6 -40.51 73.77 -109.34
N GLN A 7 -40.97 74.06 -108.11
CA GLN A 7 -40.12 74.33 -106.92
C GLN A 7 -40.86 74.65 -105.59
N ILE A 8 -42.15 74.34 -105.38
CA ILE A 8 -42.84 74.73 -104.13
C ILE A 8 -43.67 73.60 -103.51
N THR A 9 -43.06 72.45 -103.23
CA THR A 9 -43.79 71.34 -102.56
C THR A 9 -42.96 70.52 -101.57
N VAL A 10 -41.88 71.07 -101.01
CA VAL A 10 -41.00 70.32 -100.06
C VAL A 10 -41.00 70.86 -98.62
N GLN A 11 -41.57 72.04 -98.33
CA GLN A 11 -41.40 72.65 -97.00
C GLN A 11 -42.39 72.22 -95.89
N VAL A 12 -43.39 71.37 -96.16
CA VAL A 12 -44.38 70.99 -95.12
C VAL A 12 -44.11 69.61 -94.49
N GLY A 13 -43.17 68.82 -95.03
CA GLY A 13 -42.84 67.48 -94.50
C GLY A 13 -41.84 67.45 -93.33
N LEU A 14 -41.23 68.58 -92.95
CA LEU A 14 -40.10 68.59 -92.00
C LEU A 14 -40.48 69.00 -90.57
N PHE A 15 -41.70 69.49 -90.33
CA PHE A 15 -42.12 69.96 -89.01
C PHE A 15 -42.79 68.90 -88.13
N SER A 16 -43.21 67.77 -88.69
CA SER A 16 -43.80 66.65 -87.95
C SER A 16 -42.78 65.64 -87.41
N LEU A 17 -41.50 65.71 -87.81
CA LEU A 17 -40.42 64.89 -87.23
C LEU A 17 -39.70 65.54 -86.04
N LEU A 18 -39.81 66.86 -85.84
CA LEU A 18 -39.10 67.58 -84.76
C LEU A 18 -39.88 67.61 -83.43
N GLY A 19 -41.20 67.42 -83.46
CA GLY A 19 -42.05 67.38 -82.26
C GLY A 19 -42.07 66.03 -81.53
N ILE A 20 -41.70 64.93 -82.20
CA ILE A 20 -41.66 63.59 -81.61
C ILE A 20 -40.28 63.32 -80.96
N MET A 21 -39.21 64.01 -81.38
CA MET A 21 -37.87 63.81 -80.79
C MET A 21 -37.67 64.54 -79.45
N THR A 22 -38.39 65.62 -79.16
CA THR A 22 -38.19 66.43 -77.93
C THR A 22 -38.96 65.89 -76.70
N SER A 23 -40.10 65.23 -76.89
CA SER A 23 -40.82 64.53 -75.80
C SER A 23 -40.15 63.22 -75.40
N VAL A 24 -39.51 62.53 -76.35
CA VAL A 24 -38.75 61.29 -76.10
C VAL A 24 -37.47 61.59 -75.31
N GLN A 25 -36.76 62.69 -75.63
CA GLN A 25 -35.52 63.08 -74.95
C GLN A 25 -35.74 63.50 -73.48
N SER A 26 -36.81 64.24 -73.19
CA SER A 26 -37.14 64.67 -71.81
C SER A 26 -37.64 63.52 -70.94
N ALA A 27 -38.42 62.59 -71.52
CA ALA A 27 -38.79 61.35 -70.85
C ALA A 27 -37.57 60.46 -70.56
N GLN A 28 -36.57 60.42 -71.46
CA GLN A 28 -35.31 59.70 -71.23
C GLN A 28 -34.46 60.31 -70.12
N VAL A 29 -34.32 61.64 -70.05
CA VAL A 29 -33.55 62.33 -69.00
C VAL A 29 -34.22 62.18 -67.63
N LEU A 30 -35.55 62.29 -67.56
CA LEU A 30 -36.29 62.06 -66.30
C LEU A 30 -36.19 60.60 -65.83
N ASN A 31 -36.23 59.64 -66.74
CA ASN A 31 -36.06 58.23 -66.41
C ASN A 31 -34.62 57.92 -65.95
N GLN A 32 -33.59 58.54 -66.55
CA GLN A 32 -32.21 58.42 -66.08
C GLN A 32 -31.99 59.06 -64.70
N ALA A 33 -32.59 60.22 -64.43
CA ALA A 33 -32.54 60.87 -63.11
C ALA A 33 -33.26 60.03 -62.04
N ARG A 34 -34.39 59.39 -62.39
CA ARG A 34 -35.08 58.45 -61.50
C ARG A 34 -34.25 57.19 -61.24
N THR A 35 -33.65 56.61 -62.29
CA THR A 35 -32.80 55.42 -62.18
C THR A 35 -31.57 55.67 -61.31
N THR A 36 -30.91 56.82 -61.48
CA THR A 36 -29.74 57.20 -60.65
C THR A 36 -30.12 57.51 -59.21
N LEU A 37 -31.31 58.07 -58.97
CA LEU A 37 -31.84 58.26 -57.63
C LEU A 37 -32.20 56.92 -56.98
N GLU A 38 -32.83 56.00 -57.71
CA GLU A 38 -33.09 54.62 -57.27
C GLU A 38 -31.79 53.90 -56.89
N GLN A 39 -30.78 53.92 -57.76
CA GLN A 39 -29.47 53.33 -57.48
C GLN A 39 -28.77 53.97 -56.27
N TRP A 40 -28.92 55.29 -56.08
CA TRP A 40 -28.35 55.98 -54.93
C TRP A 40 -29.06 55.62 -53.62
N VAL A 41 -30.40 55.52 -53.65
CA VAL A 41 -31.18 55.06 -52.50
C VAL A 41 -30.85 53.62 -52.18
N GLU A 42 -30.77 52.75 -53.19
CA GLU A 42 -30.39 51.33 -53.05
C GLU A 42 -28.98 51.20 -52.47
N THR A 43 -28.00 51.96 -52.99
CA THR A 43 -26.63 51.98 -52.46
C THR A 43 -26.59 52.46 -51.01
N ARG A 44 -27.35 53.52 -50.66
CA ARG A 44 -27.46 53.98 -49.28
C ARG A 44 -28.10 52.93 -48.37
N GLN A 45 -29.10 52.21 -48.87
CA GLN A 45 -29.76 51.14 -48.14
C GLN A 45 -28.80 49.96 -47.90
N ILE A 46 -28.05 49.55 -48.92
CA ILE A 46 -27.00 48.53 -48.81
C ILE A 46 -25.93 48.96 -47.81
N ILE A 47 -25.41 50.19 -47.88
CA ILE A 47 -24.41 50.71 -46.94
C ILE A 47 -24.96 50.72 -45.50
N ALA A 48 -26.21 51.14 -45.31
CA ALA A 48 -26.84 51.14 -44.00
C ALA A 48 -26.98 49.72 -43.45
N GLN A 49 -27.41 48.77 -44.28
CA GLN A 49 -27.54 47.37 -43.92
C GLN A 49 -26.19 46.73 -43.60
N GLU A 50 -25.18 46.95 -44.43
CA GLU A 50 -23.81 46.44 -44.23
C GLU A 50 -23.20 46.98 -42.94
N ARG A 51 -23.40 48.29 -42.64
CA ARG A 51 -22.95 48.88 -41.39
C ARG A 51 -23.64 48.23 -40.18
N THR A 52 -24.93 47.93 -40.26
CA THR A 52 -25.63 47.24 -39.17
C THR A 52 -25.16 45.80 -38.99
N THR A 53 -24.91 45.07 -40.09
CA THR A 53 -24.36 43.72 -40.05
C THR A 53 -22.96 43.73 -39.45
N TRP A 54 -22.08 44.63 -39.92
CA TRP A 54 -20.73 44.79 -39.39
C TRP A 54 -20.70 45.06 -37.89
N LEU A 55 -21.55 45.96 -37.39
CA LEU A 55 -21.62 46.24 -35.95
C LEU A 55 -22.06 45.02 -35.14
N ALA A 56 -23.00 44.23 -35.67
CA ALA A 56 -23.44 42.99 -35.02
C ALA A 56 -22.34 41.90 -35.04
N GLU A 57 -21.63 41.76 -36.16
CA GLU A 57 -20.48 40.86 -36.29
C GLU A 57 -19.32 41.27 -35.38
N GLU A 58 -19.02 42.57 -35.28
CA GLU A 58 -17.99 43.11 -34.40
C GLU A 58 -18.29 42.82 -32.93
N VAL A 59 -19.55 42.99 -32.50
CA VAL A 59 -19.97 42.61 -31.14
C VAL A 59 -19.81 41.12 -30.91
N THR A 60 -20.29 40.29 -31.84
CA THR A 60 -20.20 38.82 -31.75
C THR A 60 -18.75 38.33 -31.70
N LEU A 61 -17.86 38.95 -32.49
CA LEU A 61 -16.42 38.65 -32.49
C LEU A 61 -15.77 39.08 -31.17
N ASN A 62 -16.13 40.24 -30.63
CA ASN A 62 -15.60 40.70 -29.35
C ASN A 62 -16.05 39.82 -28.18
N GLU A 63 -17.33 39.40 -28.16
CA GLU A 63 -17.85 38.44 -27.18
C GLU A 63 -17.12 37.09 -27.29
N SER A 64 -16.87 36.61 -28.51
CA SER A 64 -16.11 35.39 -28.76
C SER A 64 -14.66 35.51 -28.29
N ILE A 65 -14.01 36.67 -28.51
CA ILE A 65 -12.65 36.95 -28.03
C ILE A 65 -12.61 36.98 -26.50
N GLU A 66 -13.58 37.60 -25.84
CA GLU A 66 -13.66 37.65 -24.38
C GLU A 66 -13.90 36.26 -23.77
N PHE A 67 -14.80 35.49 -24.38
CA PHE A 67 -15.03 34.09 -24.03
C PHE A 67 -13.73 33.27 -24.18
N LEU A 68 -13.08 33.33 -25.33
CA LEU A 68 -11.83 32.60 -25.59
C LEU A 68 -10.69 33.03 -24.65
N LYS A 69 -10.60 34.31 -24.27
CA LYS A 69 -9.63 34.78 -23.27
C LYS A 69 -9.89 34.18 -21.89
N THR A 70 -11.17 34.06 -21.51
CA THR A 70 -11.57 33.44 -20.25
C THR A 70 -11.27 31.94 -20.27
N GLU A 71 -11.54 31.28 -21.39
CA GLU A 71 -11.23 29.87 -21.61
C GLU A 71 -9.71 29.62 -21.54
N ILE A 72 -8.89 30.43 -22.21
CA ILE A 72 -7.42 30.36 -22.15
C ILE A 72 -6.94 30.49 -20.70
N LYS A 73 -7.44 31.50 -19.97
CA LYS A 73 -7.06 31.69 -18.57
C LYS A 73 -7.43 30.48 -17.70
N SER A 74 -8.63 29.93 -17.88
CA SER A 74 -9.07 28.74 -17.15
C SER A 74 -8.21 27.52 -17.47
N LEU A 75 -7.79 27.36 -18.73
CA LEU A 75 -6.91 26.27 -19.14
C LEU A 75 -5.49 26.45 -18.58
N ASP A 76 -4.96 27.67 -18.55
CA ASP A 76 -3.66 27.96 -17.94
C ASP A 76 -3.66 27.64 -16.43
N GLU A 77 -4.73 28.00 -15.71
CA GLU A 77 -4.90 27.64 -14.29
C GLU A 77 -4.98 26.11 -14.12
N ALA A 78 -5.75 25.42 -14.96
CA ALA A 78 -5.85 23.95 -14.92
C ALA A 78 -4.52 23.25 -15.23
N ILE A 79 -3.71 23.80 -16.14
CA ILE A 79 -2.36 23.30 -16.46
C ILE A 79 -1.43 23.50 -15.28
N ALA A 80 -1.41 24.69 -14.68
CA ALA A 80 -0.56 24.97 -13.51
C ALA A 80 -0.91 24.08 -12.32
N ASP A 81 -2.20 23.84 -12.07
CA ASP A 81 -2.65 22.91 -11.03
C ASP A 81 -2.22 21.47 -11.34
N ALA A 82 -2.34 21.04 -12.59
CA ALA A 82 -1.88 19.71 -13.02
C ALA A 82 -0.36 19.53 -12.85
N GLU A 83 0.45 20.53 -13.22
CA GLU A 83 1.91 20.51 -13.06
C GLU A 83 2.33 20.43 -11.58
N ASN A 84 1.71 21.23 -10.70
CA ASN A 84 1.97 21.19 -9.26
C ASN A 84 1.61 19.83 -8.63
N ASN A 85 0.47 19.25 -9.05
CA ASN A 85 0.06 17.93 -8.59
C ASN A 85 1.04 16.83 -9.05
N ILE A 86 1.52 16.90 -10.30
CA ILE A 86 2.54 15.97 -10.81
C ILE A 86 3.84 16.10 -10.02
N SER A 87 4.29 17.32 -9.71
CA SER A 87 5.51 17.55 -8.92
C SER A 87 5.39 16.96 -7.53
N THR A 88 4.28 17.23 -6.82
CA THR A 88 4.04 16.73 -5.47
C THR A 88 3.96 15.20 -5.45
N ALA A 89 3.23 14.61 -6.41
CA ALA A 89 3.14 13.15 -6.54
C ALA A 89 4.52 12.51 -6.84
N GLY A 90 5.36 13.18 -7.63
CA GLY A 90 6.73 12.72 -7.90
C GLY A 90 7.64 12.76 -6.67
N GLU A 91 7.49 13.78 -5.81
CA GLU A 91 8.19 13.86 -4.53
C GLU A 91 7.74 12.76 -3.56
N ASP A 92 6.42 12.55 -3.43
CA ASP A 92 5.85 11.50 -2.60
C ASP A 92 6.29 10.10 -3.06
N GLN A 93 6.27 9.85 -4.37
CA GLN A 93 6.73 8.58 -4.94
C GLN A 93 8.20 8.34 -4.58
N LYS A 94 9.06 9.35 -4.74
CA LYS A 94 10.48 9.23 -4.42
C LYS A 94 10.73 8.98 -2.92
N LEU A 95 9.93 9.60 -2.05
CA LEU A 95 10.01 9.38 -0.61
C LEU A 95 9.60 7.94 -0.26
N LEU A 96 8.47 7.46 -0.81
CA LEU A 96 8.00 6.10 -0.62
C LEU A 96 8.98 5.05 -1.16
N GLU A 97 9.59 5.28 -2.32
CA GLU A 97 10.65 4.42 -2.87
C GLU A 97 11.86 4.36 -1.94
N GLY A 98 12.25 5.49 -1.34
CA GLY A 98 13.30 5.55 -0.33
C GLY A 98 12.95 4.78 0.96
N ASP A 99 11.71 4.89 1.43
CA ASP A 99 11.22 4.16 2.60
C ASP A 99 11.14 2.65 2.32
N ILE A 100 10.69 2.24 1.13
CA ILE A 100 10.68 0.84 0.70
C ILE A 100 12.11 0.28 0.72
N ALA A 101 13.06 0.96 0.08
CA ALA A 101 14.46 0.51 0.06
C ALA A 101 15.05 0.37 1.48
N THR A 102 14.79 1.35 2.34
CA THR A 102 15.25 1.32 3.74
C THR A 102 14.64 0.15 4.52
N ASN A 103 13.35 -0.12 4.31
CA ASN A 103 12.64 -1.23 4.96
C ASN A 103 13.12 -2.59 4.43
N GLU A 104 13.37 -2.71 3.13
CA GLU A 104 13.92 -3.92 2.52
C GLU A 104 15.30 -4.26 3.08
N ASP A 105 16.17 -3.26 3.24
CA ASP A 105 17.49 -3.43 3.87
C ASP A 105 17.36 -3.90 5.33
N ALA A 106 16.47 -3.30 6.11
CA ALA A 106 16.21 -3.72 7.49
C ALA A 106 15.66 -5.15 7.58
N LEU A 107 14.73 -5.51 6.69
CA LEU A 107 14.16 -6.86 6.61
C LEU A 107 15.21 -7.90 6.20
N SER A 108 16.13 -7.54 5.30
CA SER A 108 17.24 -8.40 4.88
C SER A 108 18.16 -8.78 6.06
N VAL A 109 18.49 -7.82 6.92
CA VAL A 109 19.30 -8.07 8.13
C VAL A 109 18.58 -9.04 9.08
N ILE A 110 17.28 -8.84 9.30
CA ILE A 110 16.48 -9.71 10.16
C ILE A 110 16.37 -11.11 9.53
N ALA A 111 16.07 -11.19 8.24
CA ALA A 111 15.95 -12.43 7.49
C ALA A 111 17.25 -13.27 7.54
N ALA A 112 18.40 -12.61 7.48
CA ALA A 112 19.71 -13.26 7.60
C ALA A 112 19.99 -13.80 9.02
N ALA A 113 19.39 -13.21 10.06
CA ALA A 113 19.56 -13.65 11.45
C ALA A 113 18.71 -14.88 11.80
N ILE A 114 17.54 -15.06 11.16
CA ILE A 114 16.58 -16.14 11.46
C ILE A 114 17.23 -17.54 11.47
N PRO A 115 17.99 -17.97 10.43
CA PRO A 115 18.60 -19.31 10.44
C PRO A 115 19.58 -19.53 11.60
N THR A 116 20.25 -18.47 12.06
CA THR A 116 21.18 -18.53 13.19
C THR A 116 20.42 -18.84 14.49
N PHE A 117 19.30 -18.17 14.72
CA PHE A 117 18.46 -18.43 15.90
C PHE A 117 17.78 -19.79 15.85
N GLU A 118 17.26 -20.20 14.69
CA GLU A 118 16.67 -21.53 14.50
C GLU A 118 17.68 -22.63 14.83
N LYS A 119 18.88 -22.54 14.27
CA LYS A 119 19.97 -23.48 14.56
C LYS A 119 20.30 -23.51 16.05
N ARG A 120 20.40 -22.35 16.69
CA ARG A 120 20.72 -22.27 18.13
C ARG A 120 19.65 -22.90 19.01
N ILE A 121 18.37 -22.69 18.68
CA ILE A 121 17.24 -23.32 19.36
C ILE A 121 17.29 -24.84 19.20
N LEU A 122 17.59 -25.34 17.99
CA LEU A 122 17.72 -26.76 17.73
C LEU A 122 18.88 -27.38 18.53
N GLU A 123 20.04 -26.72 18.58
CA GLU A 123 21.19 -27.17 19.39
C GLU A 123 20.84 -27.26 20.88
N LEU A 124 20.18 -26.22 21.41
CA LEU A 124 19.79 -26.14 22.82
C LEU A 124 18.61 -27.07 23.17
N SER A 125 17.82 -27.51 22.20
CA SER A 125 16.69 -28.41 22.45
C SER A 125 17.10 -29.73 23.10
N SER A 126 18.38 -30.13 22.95
CA SER A 126 18.97 -31.30 23.61
C SER A 126 18.91 -31.23 25.14
N ILE A 127 18.98 -30.04 25.74
CA ILE A 127 18.85 -29.83 27.19
C ILE A 127 17.41 -29.49 27.63
N PHE A 128 16.48 -29.51 26.68
CA PHE A 128 15.04 -29.67 26.86
C PHE A 128 14.67 -30.68 27.98
N PRO A 129 14.18 -30.35 29.20
CA PRO A 129 13.54 -31.40 29.99
C PRO A 129 12.27 -31.87 29.28
N ALA A 130 11.86 -33.11 29.51
CA ALA A 130 10.77 -33.77 28.77
C ALA A 130 9.49 -32.92 28.77
N VAL A 131 9.13 -32.36 29.93
CA VAL A 131 7.97 -31.47 30.12
C VAL A 131 7.98 -30.27 29.17
N LEU A 132 9.15 -29.66 28.98
CA LEU A 132 9.28 -28.52 28.08
C LEU A 132 9.29 -28.98 26.62
N GLN A 133 9.98 -30.09 26.31
CA GLN A 133 10.00 -30.66 24.96
C GLN A 133 8.59 -30.96 24.45
N GLU A 134 7.75 -31.58 25.28
CA GLU A 134 6.35 -31.85 24.95
C GLU A 134 5.58 -30.55 24.70
N LYS A 135 5.77 -29.55 25.57
CA LYS A 135 5.10 -28.24 25.47
C LYS A 135 5.45 -27.49 24.18
N VAL A 136 6.70 -27.55 23.74
CA VAL A 136 7.16 -26.84 22.53
C VAL A 136 7.19 -27.72 21.27
N ALA A 137 6.79 -28.99 21.35
CA ALA A 137 6.93 -29.96 20.26
C ALA A 137 6.33 -29.48 18.93
N THR A 138 5.14 -28.87 18.98
CA THR A 138 4.48 -28.34 17.78
C THR A 138 5.22 -27.14 17.18
N LEU A 139 5.75 -26.25 18.02
CA LEU A 139 6.55 -25.10 17.59
C LEU A 139 7.88 -25.57 16.99
N MET A 140 8.56 -26.50 17.64
CA MET A 140 9.83 -27.06 17.17
C MET A 140 9.69 -27.72 15.79
N ARG A 141 8.57 -28.39 15.53
CA ARG A 141 8.28 -29.00 14.20
C ARG A 141 8.07 -27.97 13.09
N ARG A 142 7.79 -26.70 13.41
CA ARG A 142 7.67 -25.61 12.42
C ARG A 142 9.02 -25.02 12.05
N ILE A 143 10.07 -25.28 12.83
CA ILE A 143 11.43 -24.81 12.54
C ILE A 143 11.96 -25.62 11.35
N PRO A 144 12.39 -24.98 10.25
CA PRO A 144 12.99 -25.66 9.12
C PRO A 144 14.25 -26.44 9.54
N ASP A 145 14.40 -27.66 9.01
CA ASP A 145 15.62 -28.44 9.22
C ASP A 145 16.78 -27.81 8.41
N PRO A 146 17.85 -27.32 9.05
CA PRO A 146 18.97 -26.69 8.37
C PRO A 146 19.74 -27.65 7.45
N ASN A 147 19.56 -28.96 7.60
CA ASN A 147 20.20 -29.98 6.76
C ASN A 147 19.29 -30.50 5.63
N SER A 148 18.08 -29.97 5.50
CA SER A 148 17.15 -30.38 4.46
C SER A 148 17.32 -29.53 3.20
N ASP A 149 17.49 -30.20 2.05
CA ASP A 149 17.46 -29.54 0.72
C ASP A 149 16.05 -29.10 0.29
N ARG A 150 15.04 -29.26 1.15
CA ARG A 150 13.66 -28.87 0.83
C ARG A 150 13.53 -27.35 0.88
N GLU A 151 12.78 -26.83 -0.08
CA GLU A 151 12.42 -25.41 -0.09
C GLU A 151 11.65 -25.04 1.18
N VAL A 152 12.09 -23.98 1.85
CA VAL A 152 11.44 -23.46 3.04
C VAL A 152 10.18 -22.73 2.60
N THR A 153 9.02 -23.36 2.78
CA THR A 153 7.71 -22.80 2.40
C THR A 153 7.12 -21.86 3.45
N VAL A 154 7.73 -21.76 4.63
CA VAL A 154 7.25 -20.95 5.76
C VAL A 154 7.74 -19.50 5.61
N THR A 155 6.83 -18.55 5.79
CA THR A 155 7.16 -17.11 5.71
C THR A 155 8.15 -16.68 6.79
N TYR A 156 8.91 -15.59 6.55
CA TYR A 156 9.82 -15.04 7.56
C TYR A 156 9.08 -14.61 8.84
N GLU A 157 7.88 -14.05 8.70
CA GLU A 157 7.07 -13.63 9.84
C GLU A 157 6.69 -14.82 10.74
N ASP A 158 6.19 -15.90 10.14
CA ASP A 158 5.84 -17.13 10.87
C ASP A 158 7.05 -17.74 11.58
N ARG A 159 8.24 -17.68 10.96
CA ARG A 159 9.49 -18.17 11.53
C ARG A 159 9.91 -17.32 12.73
N ILE A 160 9.88 -15.99 12.62
CA ILE A 160 10.16 -15.07 13.73
C ILE A 160 9.18 -15.32 14.89
N GLN A 161 7.89 -15.43 14.61
CA GLN A 161 6.88 -15.72 15.63
C GLN A 161 7.13 -17.07 16.31
N THR A 162 7.55 -18.09 15.54
CA THR A 162 7.92 -19.41 16.09
C THR A 162 9.13 -19.29 17.02
N ILE A 163 10.19 -18.60 16.61
CA ILE A 163 11.39 -18.34 17.43
C ILE A 163 10.99 -17.66 18.73
N ILE A 164 10.25 -16.55 18.66
CA ILE A 164 9.81 -15.79 19.84
C ILE A 164 8.98 -16.67 20.77
N SER A 165 8.04 -17.46 20.22
CA SER A 165 7.18 -18.35 21.00
C SER A 165 7.97 -19.43 21.73
N VAL A 166 9.00 -20.00 21.09
CA VAL A 166 9.88 -20.97 21.75
C VAL A 166 10.69 -20.29 22.85
N LEU A 167 11.29 -19.13 22.58
CA LEU A 167 12.07 -18.37 23.56
C LEU A 167 11.23 -17.97 24.78
N GLN A 168 9.97 -17.55 24.58
CA GLN A 168 9.03 -17.26 25.67
C GLN A 168 8.75 -18.49 26.55
N ASN A 169 8.62 -19.68 25.95
CA ASN A 169 8.42 -20.91 26.72
C ASN A 169 9.67 -21.31 27.51
N ILE A 170 10.86 -21.13 26.92
CA ILE A 170 12.15 -21.34 27.61
C ILE A 170 12.27 -20.38 28.79
N GLU A 171 12.01 -19.08 28.57
CA GLU A 171 12.07 -18.05 29.60
C GLU A 171 11.06 -18.32 30.72
N TYR A 172 9.81 -18.64 30.36
CA TYR A 172 8.78 -18.98 31.32
C TYR A 172 9.19 -20.18 32.17
N PHE A 173 9.63 -21.28 31.53
CA PHE A 173 10.10 -22.47 32.24
C PHE A 173 11.26 -22.15 33.19
N ASN A 174 12.23 -21.32 32.76
CA ASN A 174 13.37 -20.96 33.60
C ASN A 174 12.99 -20.11 34.82
N LYS A 175 11.89 -19.35 34.75
CA LYS A 175 11.44 -18.45 35.81
C LYS A 175 10.55 -19.10 36.86
N VAL A 176 9.92 -20.24 36.54
CA VAL A 176 8.93 -20.88 37.41
C VAL A 176 9.40 -22.24 37.90
N VAL A 177 8.97 -22.61 39.10
CA VAL A 177 9.10 -23.98 39.58
C VAL A 177 8.06 -24.83 38.86
N THR A 178 8.50 -25.88 38.16
CA THR A 178 7.62 -26.75 37.38
C THR A 178 7.59 -28.14 38.00
N LEU A 179 6.39 -28.62 38.34
CA LEU A 179 6.17 -30.00 38.80
C LEU A 179 5.63 -30.85 37.65
N SER A 180 6.18 -32.04 37.46
CA SER A 180 5.72 -33.02 36.47
C SER A 180 5.73 -34.43 37.03
N SER A 181 4.84 -35.29 36.52
CA SER A 181 4.89 -36.74 36.75
C SER A 181 5.64 -37.38 35.59
N GLU A 182 6.67 -38.15 35.91
CA GLU A 182 7.54 -38.79 34.93
C GLU A 182 7.74 -40.25 35.29
N LEU A 183 7.86 -41.12 34.29
CA LEU A 183 8.29 -42.48 34.51
C LEU A 183 9.82 -42.50 34.56
N ARG A 184 10.38 -43.06 35.63
CA ARG A 184 11.83 -43.20 35.80
C ARG A 184 12.17 -44.64 36.12
N GLU A 185 13.17 -45.16 35.43
CA GLU A 185 13.75 -46.47 35.70
C GLU A 185 14.88 -46.31 36.72
N SER A 186 14.82 -47.03 37.83
CA SER A 186 15.89 -47.13 38.83
C SER A 186 15.98 -48.59 39.27
N ASP A 187 17.20 -49.15 39.32
CA ASP A 187 17.46 -50.56 39.61
C ASP A 187 16.63 -51.60 38.78
N GLY A 188 16.25 -51.23 37.55
CA GLY A 188 15.50 -52.10 36.63
C GLY A 188 13.99 -52.15 36.87
N GLU A 189 13.48 -51.34 37.81
CA GLU A 189 12.05 -51.12 38.03
C GLU A 189 11.64 -49.74 37.52
N VAL A 190 10.56 -49.69 36.73
CA VAL A 190 10.00 -48.43 36.23
C VAL A 190 8.97 -47.94 37.24
N SER A 191 9.26 -46.81 37.87
CA SER A 191 8.39 -46.16 38.85
C SER A 191 7.93 -44.80 38.37
N GLU A 192 6.70 -44.43 38.72
CA GLU A 192 6.24 -43.06 38.55
C GLU A 192 6.84 -42.18 39.65
N VAL A 193 7.51 -41.11 39.24
CA VAL A 193 8.14 -40.13 40.13
C VAL A 193 7.63 -38.74 39.84
N LYS A 194 7.48 -37.95 40.89
CA LYS A 194 7.23 -36.51 40.78
C LYS A 194 8.56 -35.78 40.66
N THR A 195 8.74 -35.04 39.58
CA THR A 195 9.94 -34.26 39.29
C THR A 195 9.65 -32.78 39.38
N LEU A 196 10.39 -32.08 40.25
CA LEU A 196 10.31 -30.65 40.50
C LEU A 196 11.51 -29.95 39.88
N TYR A 197 11.28 -29.19 38.84
CA TYR A 197 12.28 -28.41 38.11
C TYR A 197 12.39 -27.00 38.68
N LEU A 198 13.61 -26.59 38.99
CA LEU A 198 13.98 -25.21 39.32
C LEU A 198 14.58 -24.55 38.07
N GLY A 199 13.72 -24.27 37.09
CA GLY A 199 14.14 -23.83 35.76
C GLY A 199 15.15 -24.80 35.13
N PHE A 200 16.18 -24.26 34.49
CA PHE A 200 17.30 -25.05 33.95
C PHE A 200 18.47 -25.21 34.93
N GLY A 201 18.33 -24.79 36.19
CA GLY A 201 19.42 -24.92 37.17
C GLY A 201 19.56 -26.37 37.63
N GLN A 202 18.49 -26.90 38.21
CA GLN A 202 18.47 -28.24 38.78
C GLN A 202 17.04 -28.76 38.87
N ALA A 203 16.89 -30.08 38.93
CA ALA A 203 15.62 -30.74 39.19
C ALA A 203 15.78 -31.75 40.33
N TYR A 204 14.68 -32.06 41.00
CA TYR A 204 14.62 -33.06 42.06
C TYR A 204 13.47 -34.01 41.79
N PHE A 205 13.66 -35.31 42.04
CA PHE A 205 12.59 -36.28 41.87
C PHE A 205 12.40 -37.13 43.12
N VAL A 206 11.17 -37.61 43.30
CA VAL A 206 10.80 -38.54 44.36
C VAL A 206 9.60 -39.39 43.95
N ASP A 207 9.60 -40.66 44.32
CA ASP A 207 8.44 -41.56 44.20
C ASP A 207 7.41 -41.33 45.32
N GLU A 208 6.23 -41.93 45.20
CA GLU A 208 5.22 -41.85 46.25
C GLU A 208 5.67 -42.55 47.56
N GLY A 209 6.47 -43.62 47.43
CA GLY A 209 7.00 -44.40 48.55
C GLY A 209 8.17 -43.74 49.30
N GLN A 210 8.74 -42.65 48.78
CA GLN A 210 9.96 -42.00 49.30
C GLN A 210 11.16 -42.94 49.37
N THR A 211 11.23 -43.90 48.46
CA THR A 211 12.32 -44.87 48.34
C THR A 211 13.26 -44.56 47.20
N ILE A 212 12.75 -43.92 46.15
CA ILE A 212 13.48 -43.52 44.96
C ILE A 212 13.46 -42.00 44.92
N ALA A 213 14.61 -41.40 45.13
CA ALA A 213 14.77 -39.95 45.08
C ALA A 213 16.14 -39.57 44.58
N GLY A 214 16.27 -38.33 44.11
CA GLY A 214 17.52 -37.83 43.59
C GLY A 214 17.38 -36.45 42.99
N TYR A 215 18.40 -36.05 42.25
CA TYR A 215 18.42 -34.78 41.54
C TYR A 215 18.93 -34.96 40.12
N GLY A 216 18.65 -33.98 39.27
CA GLY A 216 19.16 -33.93 37.92
C GLY A 216 19.60 -32.53 37.53
N TYR A 217 20.46 -32.46 36.53
CA TYR A 217 20.98 -31.21 35.99
C TYR A 217 21.17 -31.35 34.47
N PRO A 218 21.02 -30.26 33.70
CA PRO A 218 21.23 -30.31 32.26
C PRO A 218 22.72 -30.42 31.93
N VAL A 219 23.04 -31.29 30.98
CA VAL A 219 24.38 -31.46 30.39
C VAL A 219 24.28 -31.25 28.89
N VAL A 220 24.99 -30.23 28.40
CA VAL A 220 24.98 -29.86 26.97
C VAL A 220 25.36 -31.06 26.11
N GLY A 221 24.50 -31.40 25.16
CA GLY A 221 24.69 -32.53 24.23
C GLY A 221 24.30 -33.90 24.76
N LYS A 222 24.00 -34.06 26.06
CA LYS A 222 23.52 -35.33 26.65
C LYS A 222 22.10 -35.25 27.21
N GLY A 223 21.56 -34.04 27.38
CA GLY A 223 20.28 -33.82 28.04
C GLY A 223 20.42 -33.79 29.54
N TRP A 224 19.42 -34.26 30.28
CA TRP A 224 19.46 -34.25 31.73
C TRP A 224 20.16 -35.50 32.27
N GLU A 225 21.22 -35.31 33.06
CA GLU A 225 21.82 -36.38 33.85
C GLU A 225 21.14 -36.43 35.22
N TRP A 226 20.86 -37.64 35.70
CA TRP A 226 20.16 -37.90 36.95
C TRP A 226 21.06 -38.66 37.90
N VAL A 227 21.00 -38.31 39.18
CA VAL A 227 21.78 -38.92 40.26
C VAL A 227 20.83 -39.38 41.34
N ASP A 228 20.83 -40.68 41.61
CA ASP A 228 20.06 -41.28 42.70
C ASP A 228 20.68 -40.89 44.05
N MET A 229 19.82 -40.40 44.94
CA MET A 229 20.16 -39.99 46.30
C MET A 229 18.93 -40.20 47.20
N PRO A 230 18.66 -41.44 47.66
CA PRO A 230 17.48 -41.73 48.49
C PRO A 230 17.42 -40.93 49.80
N ASP A 231 18.57 -40.52 50.35
CA ASP A 231 18.68 -39.75 51.60
C ASP A 231 17.92 -38.41 51.58
N ILE A 232 17.62 -37.86 50.39
CA ILE A 232 16.88 -36.60 50.24
C ILE A 232 15.39 -36.79 49.95
N ALA A 233 14.87 -38.02 49.96
CA ALA A 233 13.49 -38.33 49.59
C ALA A 233 12.43 -37.58 50.41
N GLU A 234 12.54 -37.58 51.74
CA GLU A 234 11.57 -36.91 52.62
C GLU A 234 11.50 -35.39 52.36
N ALA A 235 12.67 -34.79 52.12
CA ALA A 235 12.80 -33.38 51.81
C ALA A 235 12.11 -33.02 50.49
N ILE A 236 12.41 -33.78 49.41
CA ILE A 236 11.80 -33.55 48.11
C ILE A 236 10.29 -33.81 48.16
N TYR A 237 9.86 -34.89 48.81
CA TYR A 237 8.43 -35.22 48.96
C TYR A 237 7.68 -34.12 49.71
N THR A 238 8.27 -33.57 50.76
CA THR A 238 7.69 -32.41 51.46
C THR A 238 7.60 -31.19 50.54
N SER A 239 8.62 -30.92 49.73
CA SER A 239 8.61 -29.81 48.75
C SER A 239 7.48 -29.96 47.73
N VAL A 240 7.26 -31.18 47.23
CA VAL A 240 6.14 -31.51 46.35
C VAL A 240 4.80 -31.25 47.03
N LEU A 241 4.62 -31.67 48.28
CA LEU A 241 3.38 -31.42 49.02
C LEU A 241 3.15 -29.93 49.29
N VAL A 242 4.21 -29.15 49.50
CA VAL A 242 4.12 -27.68 49.65
C VAL A 242 3.70 -27.05 48.32
N PHE A 243 4.31 -27.47 47.20
CA PHE A 243 3.96 -27.00 45.86
C PHE A 243 2.49 -27.27 45.53
N ASP A 244 2.00 -28.48 45.85
CA ASP A 244 0.60 -28.88 45.66
C ASP A 244 -0.36 -28.25 46.70
N ASN A 245 0.09 -27.33 47.57
CA ASN A 245 -0.66 -26.74 48.67
C ASN A 245 -1.29 -27.74 49.65
N ARG A 246 -0.72 -28.96 49.74
CA ARG A 246 -1.13 -30.01 50.69
C ARG A 246 -0.44 -29.88 52.05
N LYS A 247 0.63 -29.09 52.13
CA LYS A 247 1.32 -28.70 53.37
C LYS A 247 1.57 -27.18 53.37
N PRO A 248 1.62 -26.54 54.55
CA PRO A 248 2.00 -25.13 54.64
C PRO A 248 3.46 -24.93 54.21
N ALA A 249 3.78 -23.71 53.76
CA ALA A 249 5.14 -23.36 53.34
C ALA A 249 6.16 -23.58 54.47
N VAL A 250 7.22 -24.32 54.16
CA VAL A 250 8.33 -24.62 55.07
C VAL A 250 9.65 -24.54 54.31
N PHE A 251 10.74 -24.24 55.04
CA PHE A 251 12.08 -24.34 54.47
C PHE A 251 12.49 -25.80 54.38
N VAL A 252 12.94 -26.21 53.19
CA VAL A 252 13.47 -27.54 52.92
C VAL A 252 14.89 -27.38 52.40
N ASN A 253 15.82 -28.14 52.99
CA ASN A 253 17.21 -28.17 52.53
C ASN A 253 17.37 -29.26 51.47
N VAL A 254 17.82 -28.88 50.27
CA VAL A 254 18.14 -29.79 49.17
C VAL A 254 19.54 -29.51 48.65
N PRO A 255 20.29 -30.53 48.20
CA PRO A 255 21.65 -30.35 47.72
C PRO A 255 21.65 -29.59 46.39
N VAL A 256 22.48 -28.55 46.28
CA VAL A 256 22.68 -27.81 45.04
C VAL A 256 24.02 -28.19 44.43
N ALA A 257 23.99 -28.67 43.18
CA ALA A 257 25.21 -28.89 42.39
C ALA A 257 25.47 -27.63 41.56
N ILE A 258 26.52 -26.88 41.90
CA ILE A 258 27.00 -25.76 41.09
C ILE A 258 28.13 -26.31 40.21
N GLN A 259 27.92 -26.38 38.90
CA GLN A 259 29.01 -26.63 37.95
C GLN A 259 29.70 -25.29 37.64
N GLU A 260 31.04 -25.26 37.69
CA GLU A 260 31.86 -24.15 37.19
C GLU A 260 31.91 -24.12 35.65
#